data_AF-A0A7S1GVT4-F1
#
_entry.id   AF-A0A7S1GVT4-F1
#
_cell.length_a   1.000
_cell.length_b   1.000
_cell.length_c   1.000
_cell.angle_alpha   90.00
_cell.angle_beta   90.00
_cell.angle_gamma   90.00
#
_symmetry.space_group_name_H-M   'P 1'
#
loop_
_entity.id
_entity.type
_entity.pdbx_description
1 polymer ?
#
loop_
_entity_poly.entity_id
_entity_poly.type
_entity_poly.pdbx_seq_one_letter_code
_entity_poly.pdbx_strand_id
1 'polypeptide(L)'
;LVLAAVPYGNAMHGEFVFDDAFAVRDNRDVVGPYGVSGGILAHDFWGQDISKHDSHKSYRPITTLTFRLNFMTTGLSTVAFHATNVALHSTVSSLLYILSRKLLCSPAGSLLGALVFAAHPVHTEAVTGIVGRS
;
A
#
# COMPACT_ATOMS: atom_id res chain seq x y z
N LEU A 1 -2.22 -17.05 1.57
CA LEU A 1 -3.69 -16.99 1.59
C LEU A 1 -4.16 -16.25 0.35
N VAL A 2 -4.33 -16.96 -0.76
CA VAL A 2 -4.86 -16.40 -2.03
C VAL A 2 -6.30 -15.92 -1.87
N LEU A 3 -7.05 -16.52 -0.94
CA LEU A 3 -8.42 -16.11 -0.59
C LEU A 3 -8.53 -14.66 -0.10
N ALA A 4 -7.43 -14.05 0.36
CA ALA A 4 -7.39 -12.63 0.72
C ALA A 4 -7.63 -11.70 -0.48
N ALA A 5 -7.43 -12.16 -1.72
CA ALA A 5 -7.60 -11.33 -2.91
C ALA A 5 -9.06 -11.25 -3.40
N VAL A 6 -9.90 -12.23 -3.05
CA VAL A 6 -11.27 -12.34 -3.56
C VAL A 6 -12.15 -11.14 -3.18
N PRO A 7 -12.14 -10.65 -1.92
CA PRO A 7 -12.97 -9.49 -1.53
C PRO A 7 -12.62 -8.20 -2.26
N TYR A 8 -11.40 -8.09 -2.79
CA TYR A 8 -10.87 -6.86 -3.39
C TYR A 8 -10.89 -6.88 -4.92
N GLY A 9 -11.43 -7.94 -5.54
CA GLY A 9 -11.50 -8.05 -7.00
C GLY A 9 -12.28 -6.92 -7.67
N ASN A 10 -13.29 -6.37 -6.97
CA ASN A 10 -14.06 -5.21 -7.44
C ASN A 10 -13.25 -3.91 -7.45
N ALA A 11 -12.26 -3.77 -6.57
CA ALA A 11 -11.44 -2.55 -6.45
C ALA A 11 -10.34 -2.46 -7.51
N MET A 12 -10.05 -3.54 -8.23
CA MET A 12 -8.95 -3.62 -9.20
C MET A 12 -9.05 -2.61 -10.35
N HIS A 13 -10.27 -2.17 -10.68
CA HIS A 13 -10.53 -1.22 -11.77
C HIS A 13 -10.82 0.20 -11.25
N GLY A 14 -10.49 0.49 -9.98
CA GLY A 14 -10.56 1.83 -9.43
C GLY A 14 -9.62 2.80 -10.13
N GLU A 15 -9.99 4.08 -10.09
CA GLU A 15 -9.13 5.18 -10.51
C GLU A 15 -8.37 5.77 -9.31
N PHE A 16 -7.39 6.65 -9.56
CA PHE A 16 -6.78 7.46 -8.49
C PHE A 16 -7.84 8.42 -7.93
N VAL A 17 -8.37 8.12 -6.75
CA VAL A 17 -9.40 8.91 -6.07
C VAL A 17 -8.85 9.57 -4.80
N PHE A 18 -9.33 10.78 -4.50
CA PHE A 18 -8.94 11.55 -3.30
C PHE A 18 -7.41 11.64 -3.14
N ASP A 19 -6.89 11.15 -2.02
CA ASP A 19 -5.49 11.19 -1.62
C ASP A 19 -4.58 10.40 -2.56
N ASP A 20 -5.10 9.40 -3.28
CA ASP A 20 -4.32 8.62 -4.26
C ASP A 20 -3.73 9.52 -5.35
N ALA A 21 -4.50 10.53 -5.79
CA ALA A 21 -4.08 11.47 -6.80
C ALA A 21 -2.88 12.30 -6.32
N PHE A 22 -2.96 12.87 -5.12
CA PHE A 22 -1.91 13.72 -4.57
C PHE A 22 -0.68 12.93 -4.13
N ALA A 23 -0.86 11.73 -3.57
CA ALA A 23 0.25 10.91 -3.09
C ALA A 23 1.05 10.24 -4.22
N VAL A 24 0.40 9.94 -5.36
CA VAL A 24 1.01 9.18 -6.46
C VAL A 24 1.07 9.98 -7.75
N ARG A 25 -0.09 10.32 -8.35
CA ARG A 25 -0.16 10.87 -9.70
C ARG A 25 0.47 12.27 -9.80
N ASP A 26 0.16 13.11 -8.83
CA ASP A 26 0.55 14.54 -8.81
C ASP A 26 1.84 14.75 -7.99
N ASN A 27 2.34 13.69 -7.32
CA ASN A 27 3.57 13.73 -6.54
C ASN A 27 4.82 13.63 -7.42
N ARG A 28 5.59 14.72 -7.48
CA ARG A 28 6.84 14.76 -8.28
C ARG A 28 7.92 13.81 -7.79
N ASP A 29 7.91 13.40 -6.53
CA ASP A 29 8.83 12.37 -6.03
C ASP A 29 8.49 10.98 -6.58
N VAL A 30 7.25 10.76 -7.00
CA VAL A 30 6.80 9.51 -7.62
C VAL A 30 6.95 9.56 -9.13
N VAL A 31 6.42 10.58 -9.82
CA VAL A 31 6.35 10.62 -11.29
C VAL A 31 7.47 11.42 -11.97
N GLY A 32 8.27 12.17 -11.20
CA GLY A 32 9.23 13.13 -11.74
C GLY A 32 10.45 12.50 -12.44
N PRO A 33 11.01 13.17 -13.48
CA PRO A 33 12.22 12.72 -14.13
C PRO A 33 13.44 12.93 -13.20
N TYR A 34 14.23 11.86 -13.02
CA TYR A 34 15.53 11.77 -12.30
C TYR A 34 15.53 11.56 -10.75
N GLY A 35 16.48 10.71 -10.31
CA GLY A 35 17.16 10.69 -9.00
C GLY A 35 16.37 10.36 -7.73
N VAL A 36 16.39 9.11 -7.27
CA VAL A 36 15.87 8.64 -5.95
C VAL A 36 16.54 9.36 -4.75
N SER A 37 17.64 10.05 -4.96
CA SER A 37 18.64 10.29 -3.92
C SER A 37 18.44 11.52 -3.03
N GLY A 38 17.38 12.32 -3.21
CA GLY A 38 17.19 13.54 -2.40
C GLY A 38 15.75 13.87 -2.05
N GLY A 39 14.86 14.00 -3.04
CA GLY A 39 13.48 14.47 -2.83
C GLY A 39 12.69 13.64 -1.83
N ILE A 40 12.65 12.31 -2.01
CA ILE A 40 11.89 11.39 -1.15
C ILE A 40 12.29 11.48 0.34
N LEU A 41 13.56 11.76 0.63
CA LEU A 41 14.06 11.87 2.01
C LEU A 41 13.91 13.29 2.59
N ALA A 42 13.74 14.31 1.74
CA ALA A 42 13.64 15.71 2.12
C ALA A 42 12.20 16.26 2.06
N HIS A 43 11.28 15.54 1.42
CA HIS A 43 9.89 15.93 1.25
C HIS A 43 8.97 15.11 2.17
N ASP A 44 7.80 15.66 2.44
CA ASP A 44 6.69 14.94 3.05
C ASP A 44 6.05 13.96 2.04
N PHE A 45 5.11 13.18 2.55
CA PHE A 45 4.38 12.16 1.80
C PHE A 45 3.69 12.68 0.53
N TRP A 46 3.38 13.98 0.47
CA TRP A 46 2.66 14.61 -0.62
C TRP A 46 3.60 15.29 -1.63
N GLY A 47 4.92 15.18 -1.43
CA GLY A 47 5.94 15.73 -2.33
C GLY A 47 6.31 17.18 -2.03
N GLN A 48 6.00 17.70 -0.84
CA GLN A 48 6.39 19.04 -0.42
C GLN A 48 7.60 18.99 0.52
N ASP A 49 8.56 19.89 0.35
CA ASP A 49 9.71 20.02 1.26
C ASP A 49 9.28 20.10 2.74
N ILE A 50 9.75 19.13 3.52
CA ILE A 50 9.35 18.93 4.92
C ILE A 50 9.80 20.07 5.83
N SER A 51 10.74 20.91 5.41
CA SER A 51 11.18 22.08 6.17
C SER A 51 10.19 23.25 6.09
N LYS A 52 9.38 23.34 5.03
CA LYS A 52 8.45 24.46 4.80
C LYS A 52 7.32 24.48 5.83
N HIS A 53 6.89 25.67 6.26
CA HIS A 53 5.85 25.83 7.29
C HIS A 53 4.51 25.19 6.87
N ASP A 54 4.23 25.26 5.58
CA ASP A 54 3.02 24.82 4.88
C ASP A 54 3.05 23.33 4.49
N SER A 55 4.12 22.60 4.82
CA SER A 55 4.15 21.13 4.69
C SER A 55 3.26 20.46 5.75
N HIS A 56 2.66 19.33 5.37
CA HIS A 56 1.88 18.50 6.29
C HIS A 56 2.73 17.78 7.34
N LYS A 57 4.07 17.82 7.20
CA LYS A 57 5.06 17.13 8.06
C LYS A 57 4.87 15.61 8.16
N SER A 58 4.05 15.01 7.30
CA SER A 58 3.83 13.58 7.23
C SER A 58 5.01 12.89 6.53
N TYR A 59 5.94 12.33 7.30
CA TYR A 59 7.14 11.69 6.75
C TYR A 59 6.96 10.19 6.50
N ARG A 60 6.94 9.78 5.22
CA ARG A 60 6.75 8.37 4.78
C ARG A 60 7.65 8.00 3.59
N PRO A 61 8.98 8.14 3.70
CA PRO A 61 9.90 8.00 2.57
C PRO A 61 9.90 6.60 1.94
N ILE A 62 9.76 5.55 2.76
CA ILE A 62 9.72 4.16 2.29
C ILE A 62 8.45 3.94 1.46
N THR A 63 7.30 4.42 1.94
CA THR A 63 6.04 4.34 1.20
C THR A 63 6.13 5.04 -0.15
N THR A 64 6.58 6.30 -0.16
CA THR A 64 6.76 7.09 -1.40
C THR A 64 7.72 6.40 -2.36
N LEU A 65 8.80 5.79 -1.86
CA LEU A 65 9.71 4.98 -2.66
C LEU A 65 9.01 3.77 -3.29
N THR A 66 8.15 3.05 -2.56
CA THR A 66 7.41 1.92 -3.15
C THR A 66 6.45 2.37 -4.24
N PHE A 67 5.83 3.56 -4.13
CA PHE A 67 5.01 4.11 -5.20
C PHE A 67 5.86 4.46 -6.42
N ARG A 68 7.03 5.08 -6.22
CA ARG A 68 7.96 5.36 -7.32
C ARG A 68 8.41 4.08 -8.02
N LEU A 69 8.77 3.05 -7.28
CA LEU A 69 9.15 1.75 -7.87
C LEU A 69 7.98 1.14 -8.68
N ASN A 70 6.76 1.22 -8.16
CA ASN A 70 5.56 0.75 -8.86
C ASN A 70 5.29 1.56 -10.15
N PHE A 71 5.49 2.88 -10.11
CA PHE A 71 5.40 3.75 -11.27
C PHE A 71 6.49 3.45 -12.31
N MET A 72 7.73 3.20 -11.86
CA MET A 72 8.84 2.85 -12.76
C MET A 72 8.61 1.53 -13.51
N THR A 73 7.87 0.58 -12.93
CA THR A 73 7.59 -0.71 -13.57
C THR A 73 6.35 -0.70 -14.46
N THR A 74 5.31 0.04 -14.06
CA THR A 74 3.97 -0.07 -14.68
C THR A 74 3.34 1.26 -15.09
N GLY A 75 4.06 2.38 -14.93
CA GLY A 75 3.53 3.72 -15.14
C GLY A 75 2.40 4.06 -14.15
N LEU A 76 1.43 4.85 -14.61
CA LEU A 76 0.23 5.20 -13.84
C LEU A 76 -0.90 4.16 -13.97
N SER A 77 -0.56 2.88 -14.13
CA SER A 77 -1.55 1.81 -14.19
C SER A 77 -2.19 1.58 -12.81
N THR A 78 -3.40 2.10 -12.60
CA THR A 78 -4.13 1.96 -11.33
C THR A 78 -4.32 0.49 -10.94
N VAL A 79 -4.60 -0.37 -11.93
CA VAL A 79 -4.71 -1.82 -11.77
C VAL A 79 -3.43 -2.40 -11.14
N ALA A 80 -2.24 -1.94 -11.57
CA ALA A 80 -0.97 -2.42 -11.02
C ALA A 80 -0.74 -1.95 -9.57
N PHE A 81 -1.20 -0.75 -9.22
CA PHE A 81 -1.15 -0.25 -7.85
C PHE A 81 -2.08 -1.04 -6.93
N HIS A 82 -3.33 -1.27 -7.33
CA HIS A 82 -4.28 -2.11 -6.58
C HIS A 82 -3.79 -3.55 -6.46
N ALA A 83 -3.27 -4.13 -7.55
CA ALA A 83 -2.69 -5.48 -7.54
C ALA A 83 -1.57 -5.59 -6.49
N THR A 84 -0.72 -4.57 -6.40
CA THR A 84 0.38 -4.52 -5.43
C THR A 84 -0.15 -4.47 -4.00
N ASN A 85 -1.17 -3.64 -3.70
CA ASN A 85 -1.77 -3.59 -2.37
C ASN A 85 -2.41 -4.93 -1.97
N VAL A 86 -3.16 -5.56 -2.89
CA VAL A 86 -3.75 -6.88 -2.68
C VAL A 86 -2.68 -7.96 -2.46
N ALA A 87 -1.56 -7.89 -3.19
CA ALA A 87 -0.44 -8.81 -3.01
C ALA A 87 0.26 -8.63 -1.65
N LEU A 88 0.46 -7.39 -1.21
CA LEU A 88 1.00 -7.07 0.11
C LEU A 88 0.08 -7.59 1.23
N HIS A 89 -1.23 -7.33 1.14
CA HIS A 89 -2.21 -7.83 2.11
C HIS A 89 -2.27 -9.36 2.15
N SER A 90 -2.21 -10.01 0.98
CA SER A 90 -2.14 -11.47 0.88
C SER A 90 -0.87 -12.02 1.54
N THR A 91 0.25 -11.31 1.41
CA THR A 91 1.52 -11.67 2.05
C THR A 91 1.44 -11.52 3.56
N VAL A 92 0.96 -10.38 4.07
CA VAL A 92 0.77 -10.14 5.52
C VAL A 92 -0.18 -11.17 6.14
N SER A 93 -1.31 -11.46 5.47
CA SER A 93 -2.25 -12.49 5.92
C SER A 93 -1.61 -13.88 5.98
N SER A 94 -0.71 -14.20 5.04
CA SER A 94 0.03 -15.46 5.04
C SER A 94 1.07 -15.53 6.16
N LEU A 95 1.78 -14.42 6.41
CA LEU A 95 2.72 -14.31 7.52
C LEU A 95 2.01 -14.43 8.87
N LEU A 96 0.83 -13.82 9.01
CA LEU A 96 -0.02 -13.97 10.18
C LEU A 96 -0.39 -15.42 10.41
N TYR A 97 -0.83 -16.14 9.37
CA TYR A 97 -1.09 -17.58 9.47
C TYR A 97 0.15 -18.37 9.96
N ILE A 98 1.32 -18.13 9.35
CA ILE A 98 2.57 -18.81 9.74
C ILE A 98 2.92 -18.51 11.20
N LEU A 99 2.77 -17.27 11.63
CA LEU A 99 3.02 -16.84 12.99
C LEU A 99 2.03 -17.49 13.97
N SER A 100 0.73 -17.44 13.67
CA SER A 100 -0.31 -18.09 14.46
C SER A 100 -0.08 -19.59 14.58
N ARG A 101 0.37 -20.27 13.52
CA ARG A 101 0.74 -21.69 13.55
C ARG A 101 1.89 -22.02 14.50
N LYS A 102 2.79 -21.06 14.76
CA LYS A 102 3.91 -21.20 15.70
C LYS A 102 3.50 -20.86 17.14
N LEU A 103 2.55 -19.95 17.32
CA LEU A 103 2.15 -19.44 18.64
C LEU A 103 0.92 -20.16 19.23
N LEU A 104 0.03 -20.66 18.38
CA LEU A 104 -1.23 -21.29 18.78
C LEU A 104 -1.13 -22.80 18.60
N CYS A 105 -1.56 -23.56 19.62
CA CYS A 105 -1.63 -25.02 19.58
C CYS A 105 -2.82 -25.56 18.75
N SER A 106 -3.41 -24.74 17.87
CA SER A 106 -4.57 -25.11 17.04
C SER A 106 -4.36 -24.70 15.58
N PRO A 107 -4.11 -25.67 14.67
CA PRO A 107 -4.01 -25.40 13.23
C PRO A 107 -5.30 -24.79 12.65
N ALA A 108 -6.46 -25.26 13.11
CA ALA A 108 -7.76 -24.75 12.67
C ALA A 108 -7.99 -23.30 13.17
N GLY A 109 -7.69 -23.02 14.44
CA GLY A 109 -7.80 -21.67 14.99
C GLY A 109 -6.86 -20.68 14.30
N SER A 110 -5.64 -21.11 13.98
CA SER A 110 -4.67 -20.30 13.22
C SER A 110 -5.17 -19.96 11.82
N LEU A 111 -5.77 -20.93 11.13
CA LEU A 111 -6.33 -20.71 9.80
C LEU A 111 -7.54 -19.78 9.85
N LEU A 112 -8.47 -20.01 10.78
CA LEU A 112 -9.65 -19.18 10.95
C LEU A 112 -9.28 -17.73 11.29
N GLY A 113 -8.34 -17.52 12.22
CA GLY A 113 -7.88 -16.17 12.57
C GLY A 113 -7.28 -15.43 11.38
N ALA A 114 -6.46 -16.11 10.58
CA ALA A 114 -5.86 -15.51 9.39
C ALA A 114 -6.88 -15.24 8.26
N LEU A 115 -7.90 -16.10 8.10
CA LEU A 115 -9.00 -15.88 7.16
C LEU A 115 -9.88 -14.70 7.58
N VAL A 116 -10.21 -14.60 8.88
CA VAL A 116 -10.94 -13.47 9.44
C VAL A 116 -10.17 -12.19 9.19
N PHE A 117 -8.88 -12.13 9.53
CA PHE A 117 -8.02 -10.97 9.25
C PHE A 117 -8.00 -10.62 7.75
N ALA A 118 -7.81 -11.62 6.88
CA ALA A 118 -7.74 -11.39 5.44
C ALA A 118 -9.01 -10.77 4.85
N ALA A 119 -10.19 -11.19 5.32
CA ALA A 119 -11.48 -10.77 4.80
C ALA A 119 -12.19 -9.71 5.66
N HIS A 120 -11.57 -9.22 6.75
CA HIS A 120 -12.22 -8.29 7.66
C HIS A 120 -12.48 -6.95 6.95
N PRO A 121 -13.73 -6.43 6.94
CA PRO A 121 -14.07 -5.16 6.28
C PRO A 121 -13.28 -3.94 6.78
N VAL A 122 -12.68 -4.03 7.96
CA VAL A 122 -11.83 -2.97 8.54
C VAL A 122 -10.60 -2.69 7.66
N HIS A 123 -10.17 -3.66 6.85
CA HIS A 123 -9.04 -3.50 5.95
C HIS A 123 -9.44 -2.97 4.58
N THR A 124 -10.74 -2.82 4.28
CA THR A 124 -11.19 -2.42 2.94
C THR A 124 -10.56 -1.11 2.51
N GLU A 125 -10.68 -0.04 3.29
CA GLU A 125 -10.08 1.26 2.92
C GLU A 125 -8.55 1.18 2.74
N ALA A 126 -7.87 0.44 3.63
CA ALA A 126 -6.42 0.29 3.58
C ALA A 126 -5.93 -0.52 2.36
N VAL A 127 -6.71 -1.49 1.89
CA VAL A 127 -6.33 -2.36 0.77
C VAL A 127 -6.80 -1.78 -0.57
N THR A 128 -8.01 -1.20 -0.62
CA THR A 128 -8.60 -0.69 -1.86
C THR A 128 -8.07 0.68 -2.23
N GLY A 129 -7.79 1.57 -1.26
CA GLY A 129 -7.14 2.85 -1.55
C GLY A 129 -5.69 2.63 -1.94
N ILE A 130 -5.23 3.23 -3.05
CA ILE A 130 -3.84 3.08 -3.49
C ILE A 130 -2.89 3.63 -2.42
N VAL A 131 -3.26 4.76 -1.83
CA VAL A 131 -2.55 5.47 -0.75
C VAL A 131 -2.51 4.69 0.57
N GLY A 132 -3.38 3.69 0.76
CA GLY A 132 -3.47 2.87 1.97
C GLY A 132 -2.26 1.97 2.23
N ARG A 133 -1.29 1.96 1.31
CA ARG A 133 0.00 1.30 1.47
C ARG A 133 0.85 2.08 2.48
N SER A 134 1.22 1.46 3.61
CA SER A 134 2.13 2.03 4.62
C SER A 134 2.86 0.98 5.42
#